data_AF-A0A523FUB9-F1
#
_entry.id   AF-A0A523FUB9-F1
#
_cell.length_a   1.000
_cell.length_b   1.000
_cell.length_c   1.000
_cell.angle_alpha   90.00
_cell.angle_beta   90.00
_cell.angle_gamma   90.00
#
_symmetry.space_group_name_H-M   'P 1'
#
loop_
_entity.id
_entity.type
_entity.pdbx_description
1 polymer ?
#
loop_
_entity_poly.entity_id
_entity_poly.type
_entity_poly.pdbx_seq_one_letter_code
_entity_poly.pdbx_strand_id
1 'polypeptide(L)'
;MDKISFPYRAHSHLMLMHVINECGAWARQDLEVDYQRVISREDAHHLVPSAEVEFVSGNHVSTYAAQARGDTWAYVGQTMSNNNIALVTRPDIG
;
A
#
# COMPACT_ATOMS: atom_id res chain seq x y z
N MET A 1 -15.40 -8.39 15.62
CA MET A 1 -14.85 -8.09 14.30
C MET A 1 -14.34 -6.67 14.26
N ASP A 2 -13.03 -6.52 14.37
CA ASP A 2 -12.35 -5.22 14.28
C ASP A 2 -12.29 -4.78 12.82
N LYS A 3 -12.42 -3.47 12.60
CA LYS A 3 -12.38 -2.88 11.25
C LYS A 3 -11.02 -2.26 10.99
N ILE A 4 -10.42 -2.61 9.86
CA ILE A 4 -9.10 -2.13 9.43
C ILE A 4 -9.25 -1.44 8.07
N SER A 5 -8.77 -0.20 7.96
CA SER A 5 -8.61 0.47 6.67
C SER A 5 -7.21 0.19 6.12
N PHE A 6 -7.17 -0.49 4.96
CA PHE A 6 -5.93 -0.89 4.29
C PHE A 6 -5.95 -0.55 2.79
N PRO A 7 -6.06 0.73 2.40
CA PRO A 7 -6.03 1.15 1.00
C PRO A 7 -4.72 0.78 0.28
N TYR A 8 -4.74 0.90 -1.04
CA TYR A 8 -3.59 0.64 -1.90
C TYR A 8 -3.20 1.86 -2.74
N ARG A 9 -1.93 1.93 -3.12
CA ARG A 9 -1.38 2.91 -4.08
C ARG A 9 -0.89 2.26 -5.37
N ALA A 10 -0.67 0.95 -5.35
CA ALA A 10 -0.24 0.18 -6.50
C ALA A 10 -1.29 -0.88 -6.81
N HIS A 11 -1.92 -0.79 -8.00
CA HIS A 11 -2.97 -1.73 -8.41
C HIS A 11 -2.51 -3.19 -8.39
N SER A 12 -1.21 -3.44 -8.65
CA SER A 12 -0.63 -4.78 -8.59
C SER A 12 -0.73 -5.43 -7.21
N HIS A 13 -0.90 -4.64 -6.14
CA HIS A 13 -1.00 -5.17 -4.77
C HIS A 13 -2.41 -5.69 -4.45
N LEU A 14 -3.44 -5.23 -5.18
CA LEU A 14 -4.83 -5.65 -4.97
C LEU A 14 -5.00 -7.16 -5.11
N MET A 15 -4.27 -7.80 -6.04
CA MET A 15 -4.37 -9.24 -6.25
C MET A 15 -4.10 -10.02 -4.97
N LEU A 16 -3.05 -9.65 -4.23
CA LEU A 16 -2.74 -10.30 -2.95
C LEU A 16 -3.86 -10.05 -1.93
N MET A 17 -4.35 -8.81 -1.82
CA MET A 17 -5.42 -8.45 -0.88
C MET A 17 -6.73 -9.21 -1.16
N HIS A 18 -7.08 -9.37 -2.43
CA HIS A 18 -8.22 -10.18 -2.86
C HIS A 18 -8.05 -11.64 -2.46
N VAL A 19 -6.88 -12.26 -2.73
CA VAL A 19 -6.62 -13.65 -2.33
C VAL A 19 -6.73 -13.82 -0.81
N ILE A 20 -6.17 -12.89 -0.02
CA ILE A 20 -6.24 -12.98 1.45
C ILE A 20 -7.71 -12.88 1.92
N ASN A 21 -8.48 -11.98 1.33
CA ASN A 21 -9.90 -11.82 1.63
C ASN A 21 -10.74 -13.06 1.23
N GLU A 22 -10.60 -13.52 -0.02
CA GLU A 22 -11.36 -14.64 -0.57
C GLU A 22 -11.04 -15.98 0.10
N CYS A 23 -9.78 -16.19 0.51
CA CYS A 23 -9.42 -17.38 1.28
C CYS A 23 -9.85 -17.28 2.76
N GLY A 24 -10.53 -16.20 3.17
CA GLY A 24 -11.06 -16.00 4.51
C GLY A 24 -10.01 -15.76 5.60
N ALA A 25 -8.79 -15.36 5.24
CA ALA A 25 -7.72 -15.17 6.21
C ALA A 25 -8.01 -14.03 7.21
N TRP A 26 -8.61 -12.93 6.76
CA TRP A 26 -9.04 -11.84 7.65
C TRP A 26 -10.14 -12.28 8.61
N ALA A 27 -11.16 -12.97 8.09
CA ALA A 27 -12.27 -13.47 8.91
C ALA A 27 -11.80 -14.48 9.98
N ARG A 28 -10.79 -15.32 9.68
CA ARG A 28 -10.18 -16.22 10.68
C ARG A 28 -9.50 -15.49 11.84
N GLN A 29 -9.19 -14.20 11.68
CA GLN A 29 -8.60 -13.35 12.70
C GLN A 29 -9.62 -12.37 13.31
N ASP A 30 -10.92 -12.54 13.05
CA ASP A 30 -11.98 -11.59 13.43
C ASP A 30 -11.73 -10.16 12.91
N LEU A 31 -11.21 -10.04 11.68
CA LEU A 31 -10.94 -8.77 11.00
C LEU A 31 -11.86 -8.54 9.79
N GLU A 32 -12.39 -7.33 9.68
CA GLU A 32 -13.05 -6.76 8.50
C GLU A 32 -12.11 -5.72 7.87
N VAL A 33 -11.57 -6.00 6.68
CA VAL A 33 -10.54 -5.14 6.06
C VAL A 33 -11.12 -4.40 4.85
N ASP A 34 -11.13 -3.07 4.89
CA ASP A 34 -11.44 -2.21 3.74
C ASP A 34 -10.16 -1.91 2.95
N TYR A 35 -9.95 -2.69 1.89
CA TYR A 35 -8.78 -2.56 1.01
C TYR A 35 -9.12 -2.09 -0.41
N GLN A 36 -10.40 -1.88 -0.75
CA GLN A 36 -10.83 -1.57 -2.12
C GLN A 36 -10.77 -0.08 -2.47
N ARG A 37 -9.97 0.67 -1.72
CA ARG A 37 -9.78 2.12 -1.87
C ARG A 37 -8.38 2.43 -2.37
N VAL A 38 -8.29 3.14 -3.49
CA VAL A 38 -7.02 3.70 -3.98
C VAL A 38 -6.76 5.05 -3.32
N ILE A 39 -5.52 5.30 -2.89
CA ILE A 39 -5.10 6.61 -2.38
C ILE A 39 -3.79 7.06 -3.03
N SER A 40 -3.55 8.37 -3.04
CA SER A 40 -2.30 8.94 -3.55
C SER A 40 -1.13 8.73 -2.58
N ARG A 41 0.07 9.15 -3.02
CA ARG A 41 1.25 9.16 -2.14
C ARG A 41 1.05 10.19 -1.01
N GLU A 42 0.56 11.36 -1.38
CA GLU A 42 0.31 12.50 -0.50
C GLU A 42 -0.71 12.12 0.57
N ASP A 43 -1.81 11.46 0.17
CA ASP A 43 -2.81 10.93 1.09
C ASP A 43 -2.19 9.96 2.09
N ALA A 44 -1.33 9.03 1.66
CA ALA A 44 -0.70 8.07 2.57
C ALA A 44 0.18 8.73 3.64
N HIS A 45 0.95 9.76 3.27
CA HIS A 45 1.77 10.51 4.22
C HIS A 45 0.94 11.41 5.17
N HIS A 46 -0.33 11.64 4.87
CA HIS A 46 -1.26 12.35 5.76
C HIS A 46 -2.05 11.38 6.66
N LEU A 47 -2.69 10.38 6.04
CA LEU A 47 -3.68 9.52 6.66
C LEU A 47 -3.08 8.46 7.61
N VAL A 48 -1.88 7.94 7.30
CA VAL A 48 -1.25 6.93 8.17
C VAL A 48 -0.80 7.58 9.49
N PRO A 49 -0.06 8.72 9.49
CA PRO A 49 0.32 9.37 10.74
C PRO A 49 -0.87 9.91 11.54
N SER A 50 -2.00 10.25 10.91
CA SER A 50 -3.23 10.68 11.60
C SER A 50 -4.06 9.51 12.15
N ALA A 51 -3.67 8.26 11.88
CA ALA A 51 -4.41 7.05 12.21
C ALA A 51 -5.82 6.99 11.59
N GLU A 52 -6.06 7.73 10.50
CA GLU A 52 -7.28 7.58 9.69
C GLU A 52 -7.24 6.32 8.81
N VAL A 53 -6.04 5.79 8.54
CA VAL A 53 -5.82 4.47 7.96
C VAL A 53 -4.72 3.74 8.72
N GLU A 54 -4.95 2.46 9.03
CA GLU A 54 -3.99 1.65 9.79
C GLU A 54 -2.83 1.18 8.92
N PHE A 55 -3.11 0.88 7.64
CA PHE A 55 -2.12 0.39 6.70
C PHE A 55 -2.32 1.00 5.32
N VAL A 56 -1.25 1.04 4.53
CA VAL A 56 -1.35 1.32 3.09
C VAL A 56 -0.37 0.44 2.35
N SER A 57 -0.84 -0.15 1.26
CA SER A 57 0.00 -0.98 0.40
C SER A 57 0.54 -0.15 -0.76
N GLY A 58 1.85 -0.15 -0.97
CA GLY A 58 2.45 0.64 -2.03
C GLY A 58 3.97 0.53 -2.07
N ASN A 59 4.59 1.40 -2.88
CA ASN A 59 6.04 1.46 -3.01
C ASN A 59 6.70 1.90 -1.67
N HIS A 60 7.69 1.14 -1.22
CA HIS A 60 8.43 1.35 0.03
C HIS A 60 9.52 2.45 -0.07
N VAL A 61 10.03 2.75 -1.27
CA VAL A 61 11.14 3.71 -1.45
C VAL A 61 10.74 5.11 -0.97
N SER A 62 9.53 5.56 -1.28
CA SER A 62 9.03 6.85 -0.81
C SER A 62 8.88 6.91 0.70
N THR A 63 8.47 5.79 1.32
CA THR A 63 8.32 5.66 2.77
C THR A 63 9.68 5.76 3.46
N TYR A 64 10.71 5.03 3.00
CA TYR A 64 12.06 5.13 3.56
C TYR A 64 12.62 6.55 3.48
N ALA A 65 12.45 7.21 2.34
CA ALA A 65 12.92 8.59 2.18
C ALA A 65 12.17 9.57 3.11
N ALA A 66 10.88 9.35 3.35
CA ALA A 66 10.10 10.18 4.26
C ALA A 66 10.45 9.92 5.72
N GLN A 67 10.64 8.65 6.10
CA GLN A 67 11.05 8.25 7.45
C GLN A 67 12.42 8.85 7.80
N ALA A 68 13.35 8.88 6.85
CA ALA A 68 14.64 9.58 7.01
C ALA A 68 14.51 11.11 7.22
N ARG A 69 13.34 11.70 6.91
CA ARG A 69 13.00 13.12 7.13
C ARG A 69 12.09 13.35 8.34
N GLY A 70 11.87 12.33 9.18
CA GLY A 70 11.09 12.45 10.42
C GLY A 70 9.65 11.96 10.34
N ASP A 71 9.25 11.32 9.24
CA ASP A 71 7.94 10.66 9.15
C ASP A 71 7.87 9.47 10.14
N THR A 72 6.71 9.22 10.73
CA THR A 72 6.57 8.34 11.92
C THR A 72 6.13 6.92 11.62
N TRP A 73 5.63 6.66 10.41
CA TRP A 73 5.17 5.34 10.00
C TRP A 73 6.29 4.52 9.35
N ALA A 74 6.17 3.20 9.46
CA ALA A 74 7.23 2.26 9.10
C ALA A 74 6.73 1.21 8.10
N TYR A 75 7.67 0.69 7.33
CA TYR A 75 7.46 -0.46 6.47
C TYR A 75 7.35 -1.75 7.28
N VAL A 76 6.28 -2.51 7.08
CA VAL A 76 5.99 -3.74 7.86
C VAL A 76 6.17 -5.04 7.07
N GLY A 77 6.17 -4.99 5.73
CA GLY A 77 6.25 -6.20 4.93
C GLY A 77 6.06 -5.97 3.43
N GLN A 78 6.37 -7.00 2.64
CA GLN A 78 6.42 -6.93 1.19
C GLN A 78 5.25 -7.67 0.53
N THR A 79 4.47 -6.99 -0.31
CA THR A 79 3.43 -7.62 -1.14
C THR A 79 4.00 -8.24 -2.42
N MET A 80 5.01 -7.61 -3.02
CA MET A 80 5.67 -8.11 -4.23
C MET A 80 7.18 -7.81 -4.21
N SER A 81 7.99 -8.75 -4.70
CA SER A 81 9.45 -8.64 -4.72
C SER A 81 10.01 -7.89 -5.93
N ASN A 82 9.22 -7.71 -6.99
CA ASN A 82 9.68 -7.13 -8.25
C ASN A 82 8.95 -5.81 -8.58
N ASN A 83 9.71 -4.85 -9.07
CA ASN A 83 9.20 -3.60 -9.62
C ASN A 83 9.75 -3.44 -11.05
N ASN A 84 8.88 -3.33 -12.04
CA ASN A 84 9.24 -3.25 -13.46
C ASN A 84 9.55 -1.79 -13.85
N ILE A 85 10.57 -1.21 -13.20
CA ILE A 85 10.97 0.18 -13.46
C ILE A 85 11.65 0.24 -14.83
N ALA A 86 11.12 1.07 -15.73
CA ALA A 86 11.70 1.33 -17.04
C ALA A 86 11.65 2.83 -17.37
N LEU A 87 12.68 3.32 -18.05
CA LEU A 87 12.60 4.61 -18.75
C LEU A 87 11.81 4.36 -20.04
N VAL A 88 10.64 4.98 -20.15
CA VAL A 88 9.77 4.86 -21.32
C VAL A 88 9.86 6.16 -22.11
N THR A 89 10.38 6.07 -23.33
CA THR A 89 10.43 7.19 -24.27
C THR A 89 9.43 6.94 -25.41
N ARG A 90 9.06 8.00 -26.13
CA ARG A 90 8.40 7.79 -27.42
C ARG A 90 9.45 7.31 -28.44
N PRO A 91 9.04 6.52 -29.45
CA PRO A 91 9.97 6.03 -30.47
C PRO A 91 10.65 7.12 -31.32
N ASP A 92 10.06 8.32 -31.38
CA ASP A 92 10.46 9.44 -32.23
C ASP A 92 11.35 10.47 -31.52
N ILE A 93 11.78 10.20 -30.29
CA ILE A 93 12.66 11.11 -29.54
C ILE A 93 14.11 10.70 -29.81
N GLY A 94 14.74 11.34 -30.80
CA GLY A 94 16.15 11.19 -31.20
C GLY A 94 16.71 12.48 -31.77
#